data_AF-A0A526Y584-F1
#
_entry.id   AF-A0A526Y584-F1
#
_cell.length_a   1.000
_cell.length_b   1.000
_cell.length_c   1.000
_cell.angle_alpha   90.00
_cell.angle_beta   90.00
_cell.angle_gamma   90.00
#
_symmetry.space_group_name_H-M   'P 1'
#
loop_
_entity.id
_entity.type
_entity.pdbx_description
1 polymer ?
#
loop_
_entity_poly.entity_id
_entity_poly.type
_entity_poly.pdbx_seq_one_letter_code
_entity_poly.pdbx_strand_id
1 'polypeptide(L)'
;LEHAETAAKSIGADARAVQLDVTKQASIAAAAKRIRNEFGRLDVLVNNAGTSDAGKQGISHAASLDEGRAVFETNVFGVVAVTQAMLRLLGEAPAARIASVDPSSPQRALFGPVYSPSETALDAPTLAFA
;
A
#
# COMPACT_ATOMS: atom_id res chain seq x y z
N LEU A 1 9.01 12.25 6.21
CA LEU A 1 8.67 11.92 7.61
C LEU A 1 8.09 13.11 8.38
N GLU A 2 8.76 14.26 8.40
CA GLU A 2 8.31 15.46 9.14
C GLU A 2 6.84 15.87 8.87
N HIS A 3 6.42 15.95 7.61
CA HIS A 3 5.02 16.23 7.27
C HIS A 3 4.04 15.19 7.83
N ALA A 4 4.42 13.91 7.83
CA ALA A 4 3.59 12.84 8.37
C ALA A 4 3.50 12.92 9.91
N GLU A 5 4.57 13.33 10.59
CA GLU A 5 4.54 13.57 12.04
C GLU A 5 3.64 14.74 12.41
N THR A 6 3.67 15.83 11.62
CA THR A 6 2.74 16.95 11.78
C THR A 6 1.30 16.51 11.57
N ALA A 7 1.01 15.73 10.52
CA ALA A 7 -0.32 15.19 10.26
C ALA A 7 -0.79 14.23 11.37
N ALA A 8 0.09 13.38 11.90
CA ALA A 8 -0.23 12.50 13.02
C ALA A 8 -0.60 13.31 14.27
N LYS A 9 0.15 14.37 14.59
CA LYS A 9 -0.16 15.25 15.72
C LYS A 9 -1.52 15.93 15.59
N SER A 10 -1.97 16.26 14.38
CA SER A 10 -3.31 16.83 14.17
C SER A 10 -4.45 15.83 14.31
N ILE A 11 -4.17 14.52 14.21
CA ILE A 11 -5.17 13.45 14.40
C ILE A 11 -5.38 13.18 15.90
N GLY A 12 -4.30 13.09 16.68
CA GLY A 12 -4.38 12.89 18.13
C GLY A 12 -3.16 12.21 18.75
N ALA A 13 -3.17 12.09 20.09
CA ALA A 13 -2.04 11.58 20.86
C ALA A 13 -1.69 10.09 20.61
N ASP A 14 -2.60 9.33 20.00
CA ASP A 14 -2.40 7.91 19.67
C ASP A 14 -1.93 7.68 18.23
N ALA A 15 -1.91 8.72 17.39
CA ALA A 15 -1.40 8.61 16.03
C ALA A 15 0.14 8.60 16.01
N ARG A 16 0.72 7.69 15.23
CA ARG A 16 2.18 7.60 15.00
C ARG A 16 2.49 7.65 13.52
N ALA A 17 3.45 8.50 13.15
CA ALA A 17 4.03 8.47 11.82
C ALA A 17 5.13 7.39 11.76
N VAL A 18 5.01 6.49 10.80
CA VAL A 18 6.01 5.45 10.51
C VAL A 18 6.47 5.62 9.07
N GLN A 19 7.78 5.77 8.88
CA GLN A 19 8.36 5.80 7.53
C GLN A 19 8.21 4.42 6.88
N LEU A 20 7.54 4.37 5.73
CA LEU A 20 7.32 3.15 4.97
C LEU A 20 7.37 3.46 3.47
N ASP A 21 8.38 2.93 2.80
CA ASP A 21 8.43 2.81 1.35
C ASP A 21 8.08 1.36 0.99
N VAL A 22 6.91 1.17 0.39
CA VAL A 22 6.36 -0.17 0.07
C VAL A 22 7.13 -0.89 -1.03
N THR A 23 8.02 -0.20 -1.75
CA THR A 23 8.89 -0.78 -2.78
C THR A 23 10.24 -1.25 -2.22
N LYS A 24 10.51 -1.00 -0.93
CA LYS A 24 11.81 -1.30 -0.30
C LYS A 24 11.66 -2.27 0.86
N GLN A 25 12.11 -3.50 0.68
CA GLN A 25 12.05 -4.56 1.69
C GLN A 25 12.63 -4.15 3.06
N ALA A 26 13.74 -3.42 3.07
CA ALA A 26 14.35 -2.93 4.30
C ALA A 26 13.46 -1.91 5.04
N SER A 27 12.73 -1.06 4.30
CA SER A 27 11.76 -0.12 4.88
C SER A 27 10.57 -0.86 5.47
N ILE A 28 10.04 -1.86 4.76
CA ILE A 28 8.92 -2.69 5.22
C ILE A 28 9.30 -3.43 6.50
N ALA A 29 10.47 -4.07 6.52
CA ALA A 29 10.97 -4.80 7.69
C ALA A 29 11.17 -3.87 8.90
N ALA A 30 11.70 -2.67 8.69
CA ALA A 30 11.86 -1.67 9.74
C ALA A 30 10.52 -1.22 10.32
N ALA A 31 9.51 -0.98 9.47
CA ALA A 31 8.17 -0.63 9.89
C ALA A 31 7.51 -1.75 10.71
N ALA A 32 7.54 -2.99 10.22
CA ALA A 32 6.99 -4.15 10.92
C ALA A 32 7.64 -4.37 12.29
N LYS A 33 8.97 -4.24 12.36
CA LYS A 33 9.72 -4.33 13.63
C LYS A 33 9.30 -3.23 14.60
N ARG A 34 9.16 -1.99 14.13
CA ARG A 34 8.75 -0.86 14.96
C ARG A 34 7.33 -1.06 15.52
N ILE A 35 6.37 -1.43 14.66
CA ILE A 35 4.99 -1.69 15.08
C ILE A 35 4.94 -2.81 16.12
N ARG A 36 5.71 -3.89 15.91
CA ARG A 36 5.82 -4.97 16.90
C ARG A 36 6.31 -4.48 18.25
N ASN A 37 7.37 -3.68 18.26
CA ASN A 37 7.99 -3.23 19.50
C ASN A 37 7.10 -2.22 20.25
N GLU A 38 6.37 -1.37 19.54
CA GLU A 38 5.53 -0.34 20.16
C GLU A 38 4.14 -0.84 20.56
N PHE A 39 3.54 -1.75 19.77
CA PHE A 39 2.14 -2.15 19.92
C PHE A 39 1.92 -3.65 20.11
N GLY A 40 2.89 -4.49 19.77
CA GLY A 40 2.82 -5.95 19.90
C GLY A 40 1.94 -6.66 18.88
N ARG A 41 0.94 -5.98 18.30
CA ARG A 41 -0.02 -6.54 17.33
C ARG A 41 -0.43 -5.51 16.27
N LEU A 42 -1.14 -5.97 15.24
CA LEU A 42 -1.81 -5.13 14.26
C LEU A 42 -3.24 -5.64 14.08
N ASP A 43 -4.23 -4.81 14.41
CA ASP A 43 -5.65 -5.21 14.29
C ASP A 43 -6.20 -4.98 12.86
N VAL A 44 -5.74 -3.92 12.19
CA VAL A 44 -6.20 -3.56 10.83
C VAL A 44 -5.01 -3.12 9.98
N LEU A 45 -4.88 -3.69 8.79
CA LEU A 45 -3.98 -3.24 7.73
C LEU A 45 -4.80 -2.62 6.60
N VAL A 46 -4.52 -1.37 6.24
CA VAL A 46 -5.10 -0.70 5.07
C VAL A 46 -4.00 -0.45 4.04
N ASN A 47 -4.03 -1.20 2.95
CA ASN A 47 -3.16 -1.03 1.79
C ASN A 47 -3.71 0.09 0.90
N ASN A 48 -3.23 1.31 1.14
CA ASN A 48 -3.63 2.52 0.42
C ASN A 48 -2.52 3.10 -0.48
N ALA A 49 -1.27 2.64 -0.32
CA ALA A 49 -0.17 3.17 -1.11
C ALA A 49 -0.35 2.80 -2.60
N GLY A 50 -0.38 3.80 -3.47
CA GLY A 50 -0.47 3.63 -4.91
C GLY A 50 0.05 4.86 -5.67
N THR A 51 0.55 4.65 -6.87
CA THR A 51 0.96 5.71 -7.81
C THR A 51 0.30 5.51 -9.17
N SER A 52 0.08 6.62 -9.88
CA SER A 52 -0.39 6.65 -11.27
C SER A 52 0.65 7.23 -12.22
N ASP A 53 1.91 7.31 -11.78
CA ASP A 53 3.02 7.96 -12.49
C ASP A 53 3.54 7.13 -13.69
N ALA A 54 2.66 6.86 -14.65
CA ALA A 54 2.99 6.28 -15.95
C ALA A 54 2.54 7.19 -17.09
N GLY A 55 3.49 7.81 -17.80
CA GLY A 55 3.20 8.91 -18.71
C GLY A 55 2.63 10.15 -17.98
N LYS A 56 2.08 11.12 -18.72
CA LYS A 56 1.38 12.27 -18.10
C LYS A 56 0.14 11.76 -17.34
N GLN A 57 0.30 11.48 -16.04
CA GLN A 57 -0.74 11.11 -15.07
C GLN A 57 -1.45 9.75 -15.28
N GLY A 58 -0.80 8.73 -15.86
CA GLY A 58 -1.42 7.40 -15.99
C GLY A 58 -2.42 7.27 -17.14
N ILE A 59 -2.81 8.39 -17.75
CA ILE A 59 -3.81 8.49 -18.84
C ILE A 59 -3.18 8.19 -20.21
N SER A 60 -1.85 8.12 -20.29
CA SER A 60 -1.13 8.04 -21.56
C SER A 60 -0.97 6.61 -22.04
N HIS A 61 -1.43 6.33 -23.27
CA HIS A 61 -1.08 5.11 -24.02
C HIS A 61 0.42 5.04 -24.41
N ALA A 62 1.18 6.10 -24.15
CA ALA A 62 2.61 6.19 -24.43
C ALA A 62 3.50 5.91 -23.21
N ALA A 63 2.94 5.38 -22.11
CA ALA A 63 3.76 4.93 -20.99
C ALA A 63 4.75 3.85 -21.44
N SER A 64 6.01 4.00 -21.04
CA SER A 64 7.04 2.98 -21.22
C SER A 64 6.76 1.76 -20.33
N LEU A 65 7.34 0.62 -20.68
CA LEU A 65 7.25 -0.59 -19.84
C LEU A 65 7.90 -0.40 -18.47
N ASP A 66 8.92 0.44 -18.36
CA ASP A 66 9.61 0.70 -17.10
C ASP A 66 8.74 1.53 -16.14
N GLU A 67 8.05 2.55 -16.67
CA GLU A 67 7.00 3.26 -15.93
C GLU A 67 5.87 2.31 -15.51
N GLY A 68 5.47 1.41 -16.41
CA GLY A 68 4.49 0.36 -16.12
C GLY A 68 4.91 -0.54 -14.95
N ARG A 69 6.15 -1.03 -14.97
CA ARG A 69 6.72 -1.84 -13.90
C ARG A 69 6.77 -1.08 -12.57
N ALA A 70 7.14 0.20 -12.58
CA ALA A 70 7.20 1.01 -11.37
C ALA A 70 5.84 1.19 -10.69
N VAL A 71 4.77 1.35 -11.48
CA VAL A 71 3.39 1.38 -10.96
C VAL A 71 3.01 0.03 -10.34
N PHE A 72 3.27 -1.08 -11.03
CA PHE A 72 3.00 -2.42 -10.50
C PHE A 72 3.81 -2.74 -9.24
N GLU A 73 5.05 -2.27 -9.17
CA GLU A 73 5.92 -2.43 -8.00
C GLU A 73 5.29 -1.82 -6.76
N THR A 74 4.67 -0.65 -6.88
CA THR A 74 4.01 0.02 -5.76
C THR A 74 2.63 -0.58 -5.47
N ASN A 75 1.77 -0.64 -6.49
CA ASN A 75 0.33 -0.88 -6.29
C ASN A 75 0.00 -2.36 -6.11
N VAL A 76 0.85 -3.28 -6.59
CA VAL A 76 0.62 -4.73 -6.52
C VAL A 76 1.66 -5.42 -5.63
N PHE A 77 2.94 -5.35 -6.02
CA PHE A 77 4.00 -6.06 -5.29
C PHE A 77 4.23 -5.47 -3.90
N GLY A 78 4.15 -4.15 -3.76
CA GLY A 78 4.22 -3.46 -2.47
C GLY A 78 3.14 -3.92 -1.50
N VAL A 79 1.90 -4.13 -1.99
CA VAL A 79 0.80 -4.65 -1.16
C VAL A 79 1.08 -6.06 -0.69
N VAL A 80 1.55 -6.95 -1.57
CA VAL A 80 1.93 -8.32 -1.20
C VAL A 80 3.05 -8.29 -0.15
N ALA A 81 4.11 -7.52 -0.39
CA ALA A 81 5.28 -7.47 0.47
C ALA A 81 4.96 -6.91 1.87
N VAL A 82 4.18 -5.83 1.93
CA VAL A 82 3.72 -5.25 3.21
C VAL A 82 2.83 -6.23 3.94
N THR A 83 1.84 -6.82 3.27
CA THR A 83 0.91 -7.76 3.90
C THR A 83 1.66 -8.95 4.49
N GLN A 84 2.56 -9.58 3.72
CA GLN A 84 3.41 -10.68 4.20
C GLN A 84 4.23 -10.31 5.43
N ALA A 85 4.86 -9.13 5.44
CA ALA A 85 5.65 -8.67 6.59
C ALA A 85 4.81 -8.43 7.84
N MET A 86 3.54 -8.06 7.68
CA MET A 86 2.61 -7.77 8.76
C MET A 86 1.80 -9.00 9.22
N LEU A 87 1.79 -10.12 8.48
CA LEU A 87 1.00 -11.33 8.82
C LEU A 87 1.22 -11.80 10.26
N ARG A 88 2.48 -11.78 10.74
CA ARG A 88 2.77 -12.20 12.12
C ARG A 88 2.08 -11.29 13.14
N LEU A 89 2.02 -9.97 12.89
CA LEU A 89 1.36 -9.01 13.79
C LEU A 89 -0.16 -9.12 13.72
N LEU A 90 -0.69 -9.36 12.52
CA LEU A 90 -2.12 -9.59 12.29
C LEU A 90 -2.59 -10.86 12.99
N GLY A 91 -1.78 -11.93 12.99
CA GLY A 91 -2.08 -13.18 13.69
C GLY A 91 -2.16 -13.08 15.21
N GLU A 92 -1.63 -12.01 15.83
CA GLU A 92 -1.75 -11.76 17.27
C GLU A 92 -3.07 -11.03 17.62
N ALA A 93 -3.82 -10.54 16.62
CA ALA A 93 -5.10 -9.85 16.82
C ALA A 93 -6.30 -10.82 16.74
N PRO A 94 -7.31 -10.70 17.61
CA PRO A 94 -8.44 -11.63 17.66
C PRO A 94 -9.38 -11.55 16.45
N ALA A 95 -9.38 -10.41 15.74
CA ALA A 95 -10.26 -10.16 14.61
C ALA A 95 -9.56 -9.28 13.56
N ALA A 96 -8.39 -9.73 13.11
CA ALA A 96 -7.58 -9.00 12.14
C ALA A 96 -8.33 -8.72 10.83
N ARG A 97 -8.11 -7.55 10.24
CA ARG A 97 -8.68 -7.16 8.94
C ARG A 97 -7.60 -6.64 8.00
N ILE A 98 -7.65 -7.05 6.75
CA ILE A 98 -6.85 -6.48 5.66
C ILE A 98 -7.83 -5.86 4.67
N ALA A 99 -7.60 -4.60 4.33
CA ALA A 99 -8.36 -3.88 3.32
C ALA A 99 -7.41 -3.24 2.31
N SER A 100 -7.75 -3.30 1.03
CA SER A 100 -7.04 -2.61 -0.03
C SER A 100 -7.93 -1.51 -0.58
N VAL A 101 -7.34 -0.35 -0.85
CA VAL A 101 -8.07 0.78 -1.43
C VAL A 101 -7.93 0.69 -2.94
N ASP A 102 -8.99 0.18 -3.58
CA ASP A 102 -9.12 0.17 -5.02
C ASP A 102 -10.19 1.20 -5.44
N PRO A 103 -9.87 2.18 -6.30
CA PRO A 103 -10.87 3.01 -6.96
C PRO A 103 -11.61 2.18 -8.02
N SER A 104 -12.45 1.25 -7.58
CA SER A 104 -13.40 0.52 -8.43
C SER A 104 -14.46 1.49 -8.96
N SER A 105 -14.06 2.26 -9.96
CA SER A 105 -14.85 3.34 -10.53
C SER A 105 -15.09 3.06 -12.01
N PRO A 106 -16.28 3.38 -12.56
CA PRO A 106 -16.57 3.29 -14.00
C PRO A 106 -15.56 4.08 -14.85
N GLN A 107 -14.84 5.03 -14.24
CA GLN A 107 -13.80 5.85 -14.84
C GLN A 107 -12.47 5.10 -15.06
N ARG A 108 -12.34 3.81 -14.71
CA ARG A 108 -11.12 3.01 -14.93
C ARG A 108 -10.55 3.10 -16.35
N ALA A 109 -11.42 3.15 -17.37
CA ALA A 109 -11.01 3.33 -18.76
C ALA A 109 -10.26 4.65 -19.03
N LEU A 110 -10.41 5.66 -18.15
CA LEU A 110 -9.72 6.94 -18.24
C LEU A 110 -8.28 6.90 -17.72
N PHE A 111 -7.87 5.86 -16.99
CA PHE A 111 -6.53 5.79 -16.39
C PHE A 111 -5.55 4.87 -17.13
N GLY A 112 -5.72 4.80 -18.46
CA GLY A 112 -4.75 4.20 -19.37
C GLY A 112 -4.42 2.73 -19.13
N PRO A 113 -3.46 2.17 -19.90
CA PRO A 113 -3.17 0.74 -19.91
C PRO A 113 -2.28 0.28 -18.74
N VAL A 114 -1.92 1.15 -17.81
CA VAL A 114 -0.98 0.85 -16.71
C VAL A 114 -1.67 0.91 -15.35
N TYR A 115 -2.19 2.09 -14.98
CA TYR A 115 -2.74 2.30 -13.65
C TYR A 115 -4.04 1.51 -13.43
N SER A 116 -4.99 1.54 -14.37
CA SER A 116 -6.23 0.77 -14.19
C SER A 116 -5.99 -0.74 -14.08
N PRO A 117 -5.09 -1.36 -14.87
CA PRO A 117 -4.73 -2.76 -14.67
C PRO A 117 -4.03 -3.05 -13.34
N SER A 118 -3.17 -2.16 -12.83
CA SER A 118 -2.52 -2.39 -11.53
C SER A 118 -3.52 -2.39 -10.37
N GLU A 119 -4.49 -1.47 -10.39
CA GLU A 119 -5.59 -1.44 -9.40
C GLU A 119 -6.51 -2.66 -9.53
N THR A 120 -6.76 -3.16 -10.74
CA THR A 120 -7.53 -4.40 -10.92
C THR A 120 -6.74 -5.63 -10.43
N ALA A 121 -5.43 -5.65 -10.67
CA ALA A 121 -4.57 -6.75 -10.23
C ALA A 121 -4.49 -6.85 -8.70
N LEU A 122 -4.68 -5.75 -7.98
CA LEU A 122 -4.73 -5.69 -6.51
C LEU A 122 -5.85 -6.53 -5.89
N ASP A 123 -6.93 -6.81 -6.63
CA ASP A 123 -8.04 -7.65 -6.17
C ASP A 123 -7.58 -9.08 -5.82
N ALA A 124 -6.69 -9.66 -6.64
CA ALA A 124 -6.26 -11.04 -6.47
C ALA A 124 -5.40 -11.26 -5.20
N PRO A 125 -4.36 -10.45 -4.91
CA PRO A 125 -3.66 -10.50 -3.63
C PRO A 125 -4.58 -10.27 -2.44
N THR A 126 -5.54 -9.35 -2.56
CA THR A 126 -6.47 -9.03 -1.47
C THR A 126 -7.34 -10.25 -1.11
N LEU A 127 -7.85 -10.96 -2.11
CA LEU A 127 -8.59 -12.22 -1.91
C LEU A 127 -7.72 -13.34 -1.35
N ALA A 128 -6.44 -13.41 -1.74
CA ALA A 128 -5.52 -14.45 -1.26
C ALA A 128 -5.13 -14.31 0.22
N PHE A 129 -5.26 -13.11 0.79
CA PHE A 129 -4.97 -12.83 2.21
C PHE A 129 -6.23 -12.65 3.08
N ALA A 130 -7.42 -12.76 2.49
CA ALA A 130 -8.71 -12.72 3.21
C ALA A 130 -8.96 -14.04 3.96
#